data_AF-A0AAU5TKA8-F1
#
_entry.id   AF-A0AAU5TKA8-F1
#
_cell.length_a   1.000
_cell.length_b   1.000
_cell.length_c   1.000
_cell.angle_alpha   90.00
_cell.angle_beta   90.00
_cell.angle_gamma   90.00
#
_symmetry.space_group_name_H-M   'P 1'
#
loop_
_entity.id
_entity.type
_entity.pdbx_description
1 polymer ?
#
loop_
_entity_poly.entity_id
_entity_poly.type
_entity_poly.pdbx_seq_one_letter_code
_entity_poly.pdbx_strand_id
1 'polypeptide(L)'
;MSLSVSVADSLLAATVKAPGLFLDVLSALGGRSTAAATLLNAACTAATYHHERRAQLKTLWPKVLQTIVAMPDAPLGHERSHSSQEDMVTALIPDPSPLTWDPDLAATIEQAWDGWPAAVELADLVPRWLPQAVGVRFAVDALIGFLRASPIEQQLRLGLPWVRALIRPETGTASTGSFLIIEWLRALRASPYFDGEARAHYQVIVDALVNTGDGRARKLQQQDE
;
A
#
# COMPACT_ATOMS: atom_id res chain seq x y z
N MET A 1 -5.86 8.45 -22.26
CA MET A 1 -4.69 8.35 -21.37
C MET A 1 -4.29 9.76 -20.95
N SER A 2 -4.14 10.02 -19.64
CA SER A 2 -3.75 11.36 -19.15
C SER A 2 -2.28 11.66 -19.45
N LEU A 3 -1.89 12.95 -19.40
CA LEU A 3 -0.50 13.37 -19.59
C LEU A 3 0.43 12.71 -18.55
N SER A 4 -0.01 12.60 -17.29
CA SER A 4 0.78 11.98 -16.21
C SER A 4 1.11 10.52 -16.50
N VAL A 5 0.14 9.73 -16.98
CA VAL A 5 0.35 8.32 -17.36
C VAL A 5 1.32 8.19 -18.53
N SER A 6 1.22 9.07 -19.54
CA SER A 6 2.16 9.08 -20.67
C SER A 6 3.59 9.40 -20.24
N VAL A 7 3.76 10.36 -19.34
CA VAL A 7 5.07 10.71 -18.76
C VAL A 7 5.62 9.55 -17.93
N ALA A 8 4.81 8.96 -17.05
CA ALA A 8 5.24 7.84 -16.21
C ALA A 8 5.60 6.60 -17.05
N ASP A 9 4.82 6.29 -18.09
CA ASP A 9 5.12 5.21 -19.03
C ASP A 9 6.46 5.43 -19.73
N SER A 10 6.71 6.65 -20.22
CA SER A 10 7.97 7.02 -20.86
C SER A 10 9.15 6.92 -19.90
N LEU A 11 8.97 7.34 -18.65
CA LEU A 11 10.01 7.24 -17.61
C LEU A 11 10.31 5.78 -17.24
N LEU A 12 9.28 4.94 -17.08
CA LEU A 12 9.44 3.51 -16.87
C LEU A 12 10.19 2.86 -18.05
N ALA A 13 9.79 3.15 -19.29
CA ALA A 13 10.46 2.66 -20.48
C ALA A 13 11.94 3.06 -20.52
N ALA A 14 12.25 4.30 -20.13
CA ALA A 14 13.61 4.81 -20.10
C ALA A 14 14.50 4.12 -19.06
N THR A 15 13.94 3.49 -18.01
CA THR A 15 14.73 2.78 -16.98
C THR A 15 15.58 1.63 -17.55
N VAL A 16 15.23 1.10 -18.73
CA VAL A 16 16.03 0.08 -19.44
C VAL A 16 17.41 0.61 -19.81
N LYS A 17 17.50 1.89 -20.21
CA LYS A 17 18.75 2.55 -20.63
C LYS A 17 19.34 3.45 -19.56
N ALA A 18 18.50 4.04 -18.72
CA ALA A 18 18.87 4.94 -17.65
C ALA A 18 18.15 4.54 -16.34
N PRO A 19 18.65 3.52 -15.62
CA PRO A 19 17.97 2.95 -14.44
C PRO A 19 17.70 3.96 -13.30
N GLY A 20 18.46 5.06 -13.26
CA GLY A 20 18.32 6.13 -12.26
C GLY A 20 17.26 7.18 -12.60
N LEU A 21 16.86 7.32 -13.87
CA LEU A 21 16.10 8.50 -14.33
C LEU A 21 14.78 8.71 -13.56
N PHE A 22 14.05 7.62 -13.28
CA PHE A 22 12.80 7.71 -12.52
C PHE A 22 13.06 8.21 -11.08
N LEU A 23 14.11 7.71 -10.44
CA LEU A 23 14.50 8.10 -9.07
C LEU A 23 15.04 9.53 -9.04
N ASP A 24 15.75 9.96 -10.07
CA ASP A 24 16.24 11.33 -10.22
C ASP A 24 15.07 12.31 -10.35
N VAL A 25 14.06 11.98 -11.17
CA VAL A 25 12.83 12.79 -11.29
C VAL A 25 12.07 12.81 -9.97
N LEU A 26 11.89 11.65 -9.32
CA LEU A 26 11.22 11.56 -8.03
C LEU A 26 11.93 12.39 -6.95
N SER A 27 13.27 12.34 -6.92
CA SER A 27 14.09 13.12 -6.00
C SER A 27 14.03 14.62 -6.31
N ALA A 28 14.01 15.00 -7.59
CA ALA A 28 13.86 16.38 -8.01
C ALA A 28 12.49 16.97 -7.67
N LEU A 29 11.45 16.14 -7.52
CA LEU A 29 10.16 16.57 -6.99
C LEU A 29 10.22 16.95 -5.51
N GLY A 30 11.28 16.54 -4.79
CA GLY A 30 11.86 17.24 -3.64
C GLY A 30 10.88 17.85 -2.63
N GLY A 31 9.95 17.03 -2.12
CA GLY A 31 8.95 17.46 -1.11
C GLY A 31 7.58 17.85 -1.65
N ARG A 32 7.36 17.80 -2.97
CA ARG A 32 6.02 17.98 -3.59
C ARG A 32 5.25 16.66 -3.59
N SER A 33 4.69 16.29 -2.44
CA SER A 33 3.93 15.05 -2.21
C SER A 33 2.84 14.82 -3.24
N THR A 34 2.11 15.86 -3.65
CA THR A 34 1.05 15.70 -4.67
C THR A 34 1.62 15.27 -6.04
N ALA A 35 2.73 15.89 -6.49
CA ALA A 35 3.33 15.58 -7.78
C ALA A 35 4.03 14.21 -7.75
N ALA A 36 4.70 13.88 -6.65
CA ALA A 36 5.31 12.58 -6.43
C ALA A 36 4.25 11.47 -6.41
N ALA A 37 3.17 11.65 -5.64
CA ALA A 37 2.03 10.73 -5.61
C ALA A 37 1.41 10.55 -7.00
N THR A 38 1.22 11.65 -7.74
CA THR A 38 0.69 11.60 -9.11
C THR A 38 1.60 10.78 -10.04
N LEU A 39 2.92 10.94 -9.93
CA LEU A 39 3.88 10.18 -10.74
C LEU A 39 3.87 8.69 -10.38
N LEU A 40 3.84 8.35 -9.09
CA LEU A 40 3.79 6.96 -8.61
C LEU A 40 2.49 6.27 -9.04
N ASN A 41 1.34 6.91 -8.84
CA ASN A 41 0.04 6.39 -9.27
C ASN A 41 -0.01 6.23 -10.79
N ALA A 42 0.52 7.20 -11.54
CA ALA A 42 0.60 7.11 -13.00
C ALA A 42 1.49 5.95 -13.48
N ALA A 43 2.58 5.65 -12.76
CA ALA A 43 3.44 4.51 -13.03
C ALA A 43 2.70 3.18 -12.77
N CYS A 44 1.94 3.09 -11.68
CA CYS A 44 1.05 1.96 -11.42
C CYS A 44 0.00 1.80 -12.53
N THR A 45 -0.66 2.88 -12.97
CA THR A 45 -1.60 2.81 -14.09
C THR A 45 -0.93 2.29 -15.37
N ALA A 46 0.25 2.79 -15.75
CA ALA A 46 0.97 2.29 -16.92
C ALA A 46 1.32 0.79 -16.79
N ALA A 47 1.81 0.36 -15.62
CA ALA A 47 2.12 -1.03 -15.32
C ALA A 47 0.90 -1.96 -15.26
N THR A 48 -0.28 -1.41 -14.94
CA THR A 48 -1.54 -2.16 -14.92
C THR A 48 -1.83 -2.71 -16.31
N TYR A 49 -1.68 -1.89 -17.34
CA TYR A 49 -2.00 -2.24 -18.73
C TYR A 49 -0.85 -2.85 -19.53
N HIS A 50 0.41 -2.69 -19.10
CA HIS A 50 1.57 -3.12 -19.87
C HIS A 50 2.50 -4.04 -19.08
N HIS A 51 2.59 -5.31 -19.51
CA HIS A 51 3.42 -6.33 -18.86
C HIS A 51 4.91 -5.93 -18.76
N GLU A 52 5.49 -5.31 -19.80
CA GLU A 52 6.88 -4.83 -19.75
C GLU A 52 7.08 -3.76 -18.67
N ARG A 53 6.11 -2.83 -18.55
CA ARG A 53 6.15 -1.76 -17.54
C ARG A 53 5.98 -2.32 -16.15
N ARG A 54 5.20 -3.38 -16.00
CA ARG A 54 5.06 -4.10 -14.75
C ARG A 54 6.36 -4.72 -14.26
N ALA A 55 7.11 -5.38 -15.13
CA ALA A 55 8.43 -5.92 -14.79
C ALA A 55 9.42 -4.82 -14.37
N GLN A 56 9.38 -3.66 -15.05
CA GLN A 56 10.18 -2.49 -14.70
C GLN A 56 9.76 -1.92 -13.35
N LEU A 57 8.45 -1.76 -13.11
CA LEU A 57 7.87 -1.29 -11.85
C LEU A 57 8.32 -2.18 -10.69
N LYS A 58 8.19 -3.51 -10.85
CA LYS A 58 8.61 -4.51 -9.86
C LYS A 58 10.08 -4.36 -9.47
N THR A 59 10.95 -4.13 -10.44
CA THR A 59 12.39 -3.93 -10.20
C THR A 59 12.69 -2.56 -9.57
N LEU A 60 11.89 -1.56 -9.89
CA LEU A 60 12.08 -0.17 -9.47
C LEU A 60 11.52 0.13 -8.09
N TRP A 61 10.39 -0.45 -7.71
CA TRP A 61 9.62 -0.06 -6.53
C TRP A 61 10.39 -0.18 -5.20
N PRO A 62 11.18 -1.25 -4.96
CA PRO A 62 12.04 -1.30 -3.77
C PRO A 62 13.01 -0.11 -3.68
N LYS A 63 13.54 0.35 -4.82
CA LYS A 63 14.46 1.49 -4.88
C LYS A 63 13.73 2.81 -4.62
N VAL A 64 12.49 2.94 -5.09
CA VAL A 64 11.61 4.07 -4.78
C VAL A 64 11.40 4.19 -3.26
N LEU A 65 11.00 3.09 -2.62
CA LEU A 65 10.80 3.06 -1.16
C LEU A 65 12.10 3.37 -0.40
N GLN A 66 13.22 2.78 -0.80
CA GLN A 66 14.53 3.08 -0.20
C GLN A 66 14.89 4.56 -0.30
N THR A 67 14.67 5.15 -1.48
CA THR A 67 14.97 6.56 -1.76
C THR A 67 14.12 7.46 -0.87
N ILE A 68 12.81 7.23 -0.80
CA ILE A 68 11.90 8.05 0.00
C ILE A 68 12.16 7.90 1.51
N VAL A 69 12.41 6.68 2.00
CA VAL A 69 12.74 6.44 3.42
C VAL A 69 14.08 7.08 3.81
N ALA A 70 15.01 7.23 2.87
CA ALA A 70 16.30 7.86 3.11
C ALA A 70 16.26 9.40 3.03
N MET A 71 15.16 10.01 2.58
CA MET A 71 15.06 11.47 2.51
C MET A 71 14.96 12.08 3.91
N PRO A 72 15.85 13.02 4.28
CA PRO A 72 15.88 13.62 5.61
C PRO A 72 14.62 14.47 5.90
N ASP A 73 14.10 15.13 4.86
CA ASP A 73 12.82 15.83 4.86
C ASP A 73 11.81 15.02 4.06
N ALA A 74 11.55 13.77 4.49
CA ALA A 74 10.64 12.87 3.79
C ALA A 74 9.40 13.66 3.32
N PRO A 75 8.93 13.48 2.07
CA PRO A 75 7.84 14.28 1.48
C PRO A 75 6.59 14.35 2.39
N LEU A 76 6.48 13.43 3.33
CA LEU A 76 5.44 13.32 4.35
C LEU A 76 5.51 14.39 5.47
N GLY A 77 6.56 15.21 5.58
CA GLY A 77 6.76 16.14 6.71
C GLY A 77 6.51 17.63 6.46
N HIS A 78 6.37 18.08 5.20
CA HIS A 78 6.47 19.51 4.86
C HIS A 78 5.33 20.11 4.03
N GLU A 79 4.30 19.33 3.65
CA GLU A 79 3.18 19.87 2.89
C GLU A 79 2.08 20.51 3.76
N ARG A 80 1.51 21.60 3.27
CA ARG A 80 0.54 22.46 3.98
C ARG A 80 -0.86 21.85 4.12
N SER A 81 -1.15 20.73 3.42
CA SER A 81 -2.46 20.09 3.41
C SER A 81 -2.36 18.64 3.84
N HIS A 82 -3.18 18.24 4.81
CA HIS A 82 -3.35 16.85 5.22
C HIS A 82 -3.64 15.93 4.01
N SER A 83 -4.47 16.37 3.07
CA SER A 83 -4.86 15.56 1.90
C SER A 83 -3.66 15.10 1.07
N SER A 84 -2.70 15.98 0.82
CA SER A 84 -1.57 15.69 -0.05
C SER A 84 -0.55 14.75 0.60
N GLN A 85 -0.45 14.80 1.94
CA GLN A 85 0.32 13.81 2.70
C GLN A 85 -0.34 12.44 2.65
N GLU A 86 -1.68 12.37 2.77
CA GLU A 86 -2.44 11.13 2.64
C GLU A 86 -2.27 10.49 1.25
N ASP A 87 -2.34 11.30 0.19
CA ASP A 87 -2.15 10.84 -1.19
C ASP A 87 -0.76 10.23 -1.40
N MET A 88 0.29 10.88 -0.88
CA MET A 88 1.66 10.38 -1.01
C MET A 88 1.89 9.12 -0.20
N VAL A 89 1.41 9.06 1.05
CA VAL A 89 1.45 7.84 1.87
C VAL A 89 0.79 6.68 1.16
N THR A 90 -0.38 6.91 0.57
CA THR A 90 -1.12 5.88 -0.15
C THR A 90 -0.37 5.42 -1.40
N ALA A 91 0.20 6.37 -2.16
CA ALA A 91 0.96 6.10 -3.38
C ALA A 91 2.27 5.32 -3.17
N LEU A 92 2.75 5.17 -1.93
CA LEU A 92 3.92 4.34 -1.61
C LEU A 92 3.62 2.83 -1.64
N ILE A 93 2.35 2.46 -1.50
CA ILE A 93 1.90 1.09 -1.63
C ILE A 93 1.56 0.84 -3.12
N PRO A 94 2.26 -0.09 -3.80
CA PRO A 94 2.00 -0.32 -5.21
C PRO A 94 0.69 -1.08 -5.38
N ASP A 95 -0.30 -0.47 -6.03
CA ASP A 95 -1.60 -1.09 -6.30
C ASP A 95 -1.95 -0.95 -7.79
N PRO A 96 -2.43 -2.03 -8.46
CA PRO A 96 -2.97 -1.91 -9.80
C PRO A 96 -4.07 -0.85 -9.86
N SER A 97 -3.90 0.12 -10.75
CA SER A 97 -4.78 1.28 -10.84
C SER A 97 -5.35 1.38 -12.25
N PRO A 98 -6.37 0.58 -12.59
CA PRO A 98 -7.03 0.68 -13.88
C PRO A 98 -7.72 2.04 -14.04
N LEU A 99 -7.96 2.43 -15.28
CA LEU A 99 -8.64 3.67 -15.62
C LEU A 99 -10.14 3.53 -15.42
N THR A 100 -10.82 4.61 -15.04
CA THR A 100 -12.26 4.61 -14.71
C THR A 100 -13.18 4.19 -15.85
N TRP A 101 -12.71 4.23 -17.10
CA TRP A 101 -13.45 3.83 -18.28
C TRP A 101 -13.14 2.38 -18.72
N ASP A 102 -12.33 1.65 -17.97
CA ASP A 102 -12.05 0.24 -18.23
C ASP A 102 -13.36 -0.58 -18.14
N PRO A 103 -13.73 -1.32 -19.20
CA PRO A 103 -14.97 -2.08 -19.24
C PRO A 103 -14.98 -3.30 -18.32
N ASP A 104 -13.80 -3.78 -17.89
CA ASP A 104 -13.66 -4.95 -17.01
C ASP A 104 -12.53 -4.74 -15.98
N LEU A 105 -12.80 -3.83 -15.03
CA LEU A 105 -11.87 -3.47 -13.95
C LEU A 105 -11.36 -4.68 -13.18
N ALA A 106 -12.23 -5.67 -12.91
CA ALA A 106 -11.89 -6.82 -12.09
C ALA A 106 -10.88 -7.72 -12.81
N ALA A 107 -11.13 -8.06 -14.07
CA ALA A 107 -10.21 -8.87 -14.87
C ALA A 107 -8.87 -8.15 -15.10
N THR A 108 -8.90 -6.84 -15.36
CA THR A 108 -7.67 -6.03 -15.53
C THR A 108 -6.81 -6.06 -14.27
N ILE A 109 -7.41 -5.89 -13.07
CA ILE A 109 -6.68 -5.96 -11.79
C ILE A 109 -6.15 -7.38 -11.55
N GLU A 110 -6.97 -8.41 -11.75
CA GLU A 110 -6.55 -9.80 -11.56
C GLU A 110 -5.35 -10.15 -12.44
N GLN A 111 -5.40 -9.75 -13.72
CA GLN A 111 -4.27 -9.93 -14.64
C GLN A 111 -3.06 -9.08 -14.23
N ALA A 112 -3.28 -7.91 -13.63
CA ALA A 112 -2.21 -7.03 -13.18
C ALA A 112 -1.35 -7.61 -12.06
N TRP A 113 -1.94 -8.44 -11.19
CA TRP A 113 -1.21 -9.03 -10.08
C TRP A 113 -0.07 -9.98 -10.51
N ASP A 114 -0.18 -10.61 -11.68
CA ASP A 114 0.91 -11.41 -12.23
C ASP A 114 2.11 -10.52 -12.57
N GLY A 115 3.25 -10.71 -11.90
CA GLY A 115 4.44 -9.88 -12.10
C GLY A 115 4.42 -8.52 -11.40
N TRP A 116 3.42 -8.23 -10.55
CA TRP A 116 3.40 -7.05 -9.69
C TRP A 116 4.46 -7.15 -8.56
N PRO A 117 4.93 -6.02 -7.96
CA PRO A 117 5.67 -6.07 -6.70
C PRO A 117 4.97 -6.96 -5.66
N ALA A 118 5.69 -7.88 -5.04
CA ALA A 118 5.15 -8.78 -4.02
C ALA A 118 5.48 -8.29 -2.60
N ALA A 119 4.63 -8.60 -1.61
CA ALA A 119 4.86 -8.21 -0.22
C ALA A 119 6.23 -8.67 0.31
N VAL A 120 6.66 -9.88 -0.03
CA VAL A 120 7.97 -10.41 0.36
C VAL A 120 9.15 -9.57 -0.16
N GLU A 121 9.03 -8.95 -1.33
CA GLU A 121 10.09 -8.13 -1.93
C GLU A 121 10.23 -6.77 -1.23
N LEU A 122 9.16 -6.34 -0.55
CA LEU A 122 9.13 -5.09 0.19
C LEU A 122 9.27 -5.32 1.70
N ALA A 123 9.58 -6.54 2.14
CA ALA A 123 9.41 -6.93 3.54
C ALA A 123 10.26 -6.12 4.53
N ASP A 124 11.47 -5.73 4.13
CA ASP A 124 12.37 -4.92 4.95
C ASP A 124 12.12 -3.40 4.81
N LEU A 125 11.36 -3.00 3.79
CA LEU A 125 11.11 -1.60 3.45
C LEU A 125 9.79 -1.11 3.99
N VAL A 126 8.75 -1.96 3.96
CA VAL A 126 7.43 -1.63 4.48
C VAL A 126 7.51 -1.16 5.94
N PRO A 127 8.09 -1.93 6.88
CA PRO A 127 8.18 -1.53 8.29
C PRO A 127 8.86 -0.18 8.53
N ARG A 128 9.80 0.23 7.67
CA ARG A 128 10.55 1.48 7.81
C ARG A 128 9.72 2.71 7.46
N TRP A 129 8.71 2.57 6.60
CA TRP A 129 7.84 3.68 6.22
C TRP A 129 6.54 3.72 7.04
N LEU A 130 6.06 2.58 7.58
CA LEU A 130 4.80 2.49 8.35
C LEU A 130 4.64 3.57 9.44
N PRO A 131 5.68 3.98 10.21
CA PRO A 131 5.54 5.06 11.18
C PRO A 131 5.01 6.38 10.59
N GLN A 132 5.28 6.62 9.30
CA GLN A 132 4.84 7.82 8.58
C GLN A 132 3.40 7.70 8.04
N ALA A 133 2.82 6.49 8.03
CA ALA A 133 1.44 6.24 7.59
C ALA A 133 0.42 6.19 8.74
N VAL A 134 0.89 6.24 10.00
CA VAL A 134 0.00 6.19 11.16
C VAL A 134 -0.98 7.36 11.13
N GLY A 135 -2.28 7.06 11.27
CA GLY A 135 -3.34 8.07 11.25
C GLY A 135 -3.77 8.55 9.86
N VAL A 136 -3.12 8.09 8.79
CA VAL A 136 -3.58 8.37 7.42
C VAL A 136 -4.80 7.53 7.09
N ARG A 137 -5.88 8.18 6.66
CA ARG A 137 -7.20 7.57 6.49
C ARG A 137 -7.19 6.30 5.62
N PHE A 138 -6.48 6.32 4.50
CA PHE A 138 -6.50 5.25 3.50
C PHE A 138 -5.31 4.29 3.56
N ALA A 139 -4.35 4.51 4.47
CA ALA A 139 -3.13 3.70 4.54
C ALA A 139 -3.43 2.22 4.83
N VAL A 140 -4.41 1.94 5.70
CA VAL A 140 -4.83 0.58 6.02
C VAL A 140 -5.47 -0.11 4.81
N ASP A 141 -6.40 0.57 4.12
CA ASP A 141 -7.06 -0.02 2.96
C ASP A 141 -6.08 -0.25 1.80
N ALA A 142 -5.19 0.70 1.52
CA ALA A 142 -4.15 0.56 0.51
C ALA A 142 -3.23 -0.63 0.81
N LEU A 143 -2.76 -0.73 2.06
CA LEU A 143 -1.91 -1.84 2.50
C LEU A 143 -2.64 -3.19 2.39
N ILE A 144 -3.92 -3.25 2.78
CA ILE A 144 -4.71 -4.48 2.67
C ILE A 144 -4.95 -4.85 1.20
N GLY A 145 -5.26 -3.89 0.33
CA GLY A 145 -5.41 -4.11 -1.11
C GLY A 145 -4.17 -4.78 -1.70
N PHE A 146 -2.99 -4.22 -1.41
CA PHE A 146 -1.70 -4.79 -1.78
C PHE A 146 -1.45 -6.19 -1.20
N LEU A 147 -1.75 -6.40 0.09
CA LEU A 147 -1.55 -7.69 0.75
C LEU A 147 -2.45 -8.78 0.18
N ARG A 148 -3.68 -8.47 -0.25
CA ARG A 148 -4.63 -9.47 -0.79
C ARG A 148 -4.13 -10.15 -2.05
N ALA A 149 -3.18 -9.56 -2.76
CA ALA A 149 -2.51 -10.18 -3.90
C ALA A 149 -1.47 -11.23 -3.52
N SER A 150 -1.01 -11.23 -2.27
CA SER A 150 -0.02 -12.19 -1.78
C SER A 150 -0.69 -13.49 -1.29
N PRO A 151 0.03 -14.63 -1.30
CA PRO A 151 -0.45 -15.85 -0.66
C PRO A 151 -0.87 -15.60 0.79
N ILE A 152 -1.89 -16.33 1.27
CA ILE A 152 -2.51 -16.10 2.57
C ILE A 152 -1.50 -16.20 3.72
N GLU A 153 -0.49 -17.06 3.58
CA GLU A 153 0.61 -17.25 4.53
C GLU A 153 1.48 -16.00 4.66
N GLN A 154 1.68 -15.28 3.55
CA GLN A 154 2.40 -14.00 3.56
C GLN A 154 1.54 -12.90 4.17
N GLN A 155 0.23 -12.91 3.93
CA GLN A 155 -0.69 -11.96 4.57
C GLN A 155 -0.71 -12.12 6.08
N LEU A 156 -0.67 -13.36 6.58
CA LEU A 156 -0.56 -13.67 8.00
C LEU A 156 0.79 -13.24 8.57
N ARG A 157 1.90 -13.68 7.95
CA ARG A 157 3.25 -13.49 8.48
C ARG A 157 3.78 -12.06 8.35
N LEU A 158 3.49 -11.38 7.24
CA LEU A 158 3.95 -10.01 6.97
C LEU A 158 2.83 -9.00 7.21
N GLY A 159 1.64 -9.29 6.69
CA GLY A 159 0.53 -8.34 6.66
C GLY A 159 -0.05 -8.00 8.03
N LEU A 160 -0.31 -8.99 8.88
CA LEU A 160 -0.85 -8.74 10.23
C LEU A 160 0.07 -7.85 11.08
N PRO A 161 1.40 -8.10 11.16
CA PRO A 161 2.31 -7.18 11.83
C PRO A 161 2.28 -5.75 11.26
N TRP A 162 2.20 -5.60 9.93
CA TRP A 162 2.19 -4.28 9.30
C TRP A 162 0.90 -3.52 9.57
N VAL A 163 -0.26 -4.17 9.42
CA VAL A 163 -1.56 -3.55 9.71
C VAL A 163 -1.67 -3.19 11.19
N ARG A 164 -1.19 -4.06 12.09
CA ARG A 164 -1.10 -3.74 13.53
C ARG A 164 -0.25 -2.49 13.79
N ALA A 165 0.85 -2.28 13.07
CA ALA A 165 1.70 -1.10 13.27
C ALA A 165 1.00 0.21 12.90
N LEU A 166 0.02 0.17 11.97
CA LEU A 166 -0.80 1.32 11.59
C LEU A 166 -1.95 1.60 12.55
N ILE A 167 -2.48 0.55 13.20
CA ILE A 167 -3.62 0.62 14.10
C ILE A 167 -3.09 0.85 15.51
N ARG A 168 -2.91 2.12 15.88
CA ARG A 168 -2.54 2.52 17.25
C ARG A 168 -3.80 2.84 18.06
N PRO A 169 -4.07 2.10 19.17
CA PRO A 169 -5.22 2.39 20.03
C PRO A 169 -5.16 3.79 20.65
N GLU A 170 -3.95 4.29 20.92
CA GLU A 170 -3.69 5.49 21.72
C GLU A 170 -3.99 6.80 20.99
N THR A 171 -4.00 6.79 19.66
CA THR A 171 -4.21 8.01 18.86
C THR A 171 -5.68 8.24 18.53
N GLY A 172 -6.59 7.29 18.82
CA GLY A 172 -8.02 7.37 18.48
C GLY A 172 -8.32 7.43 16.97
N THR A 173 -7.29 7.52 16.12
CA THR A 173 -7.36 7.59 14.65
C THR A 173 -7.40 6.22 14.00
N ALA A 174 -7.39 5.14 14.78
CA ALA A 174 -7.55 3.79 14.29
C ALA A 174 -8.95 3.60 13.66
N SER A 175 -9.01 3.73 12.33
CA SER A 175 -9.75 2.80 11.49
C SER A 175 -11.29 2.83 11.54
N THR A 176 -11.94 3.93 11.93
CA THR A 176 -13.40 4.04 11.70
C THR A 176 -13.77 4.13 10.21
N GLY A 177 -12.79 4.31 9.32
CA GLY A 177 -12.99 4.47 7.88
C GLY A 177 -12.50 3.34 6.98
N SER A 178 -11.85 2.27 7.50
CA SER A 178 -11.39 1.18 6.63
C SER A 178 -12.56 0.35 6.13
N PHE A 179 -12.61 0.17 4.81
CA PHE A 179 -13.62 -0.64 4.13
C PHE A 179 -13.22 -2.11 4.08
N LEU A 180 -11.92 -2.42 4.02
CA LEU A 180 -11.43 -3.76 3.73
C LEU A 180 -11.07 -4.58 4.98
N ILE A 181 -10.76 -3.94 6.10
CA ILE A 181 -10.13 -4.62 7.25
C ILE A 181 -10.96 -5.75 7.85
N ILE A 182 -12.26 -5.58 8.01
CA ILE A 182 -13.12 -6.59 8.64
C ILE A 182 -13.21 -7.85 7.78
N GLU A 183 -13.37 -7.68 6.46
CA GLU A 183 -13.45 -8.81 5.54
C GLU A 183 -12.11 -9.54 5.42
N TRP A 184 -11.01 -8.77 5.36
CA TRP A 184 -9.66 -9.31 5.34
C TRP A 184 -9.34 -10.12 6.60
N LEU A 185 -9.61 -9.57 7.79
CA LEU A 185 -9.43 -10.27 9.07
C LEU A 185 -10.26 -11.56 9.13
N ARG A 186 -11.51 -11.54 8.65
CA ARG A 186 -12.35 -12.74 8.58
C ARG A 186 -11.74 -13.82 7.67
N ALA A 187 -11.23 -13.43 6.51
CA ALA A 187 -10.59 -14.34 5.57
C ALA A 187 -9.31 -14.95 6.15
N LEU A 188 -8.48 -14.15 6.81
CA LEU A 188 -7.27 -14.63 7.49
C LEU A 188 -7.57 -15.63 8.60
N ARG A 189 -8.56 -15.34 9.44
CA ARG A 189 -8.99 -16.23 10.54
C ARG A 189 -9.52 -17.57 10.03
N ALA A 190 -10.18 -17.59 8.89
CA ALA A 190 -10.71 -18.81 8.28
C ALA A 190 -9.63 -19.68 7.60
N SER A 191 -8.41 -19.17 7.48
CA SER A 191 -7.30 -19.86 6.83
C SER A 191 -6.78 -21.03 7.68
N PRO A 192 -6.42 -22.18 7.07
CA PRO A 192 -5.79 -23.29 7.79
C PRO A 192 -4.41 -22.94 8.37
N TYR A 193 -3.79 -21.85 7.90
CA TYR A 193 -2.48 -21.38 8.36
C TYR A 193 -2.58 -20.39 9.54
N PHE A 194 -3.78 -20.12 10.04
CA PHE A 194 -3.99 -19.22 11.17
C PHE A 194 -3.48 -19.88 12.47
N ASP A 195 -2.33 -19.43 12.95
CA ASP A 195 -1.62 -20.00 14.10
C ASP A 195 -1.58 -19.05 15.31
N GLY A 196 -0.80 -19.42 16.34
CA GLY A 196 -0.69 -18.64 17.56
C GLY A 196 -0.04 -17.26 17.38
N GLU A 197 0.93 -17.13 16.49
CA GLU A 197 1.59 -15.85 16.23
C GLU A 197 0.65 -14.91 15.46
N ALA A 198 0.01 -15.42 14.40
CA ALA A 198 -1.01 -14.69 13.66
C ALA A 198 -2.16 -14.27 14.59
N ARG A 199 -2.61 -15.16 15.48
CA ARG A 199 -3.66 -14.87 16.47
C ARG A 199 -3.29 -13.72 17.39
N ALA A 200 -2.05 -13.65 17.87
CA ALA A 200 -1.62 -12.57 18.75
C ALA A 200 -1.69 -11.19 18.07
N HIS A 201 -1.28 -11.09 16.80
CA HIS A 201 -1.42 -9.85 16.03
C HIS A 201 -2.88 -9.52 15.72
N TYR A 202 -3.65 -10.53 15.32
CA TYR A 202 -5.07 -10.42 15.02
C TYR A 202 -5.88 -9.86 16.20
N GLN A 203 -5.69 -10.42 17.40
CA GLN A 203 -6.42 -10.00 18.60
C GLN A 203 -6.16 -8.53 18.93
N VAL A 204 -4.91 -8.08 18.89
CA VAL A 204 -4.56 -6.68 19.14
C VAL A 204 -5.25 -5.75 18.14
N ILE A 205 -5.32 -6.14 16.86
CA ILE A 205 -6.03 -5.36 15.85
C ILE A 205 -7.53 -5.31 16.18
N VAL A 206 -8.16 -6.45 16.41
CA VAL A 206 -9.61 -6.52 16.71
C VAL A 206 -9.96 -5.71 17.96
N ASP A 207 -9.20 -5.86 19.04
CA ASP A 207 -9.41 -5.12 20.28
C ASP A 207 -9.27 -3.61 20.06
N ALA A 208 -8.28 -3.17 19.28
CA ALA A 208 -8.12 -1.76 18.93
C ALA A 208 -9.33 -1.22 18.16
N LEU A 209 -9.86 -1.98 17.19
CA LEU A 209 -11.05 -1.61 16.42
C LEU A 209 -12.32 -1.59 17.28
N VAL A 210 -12.46 -2.52 18.24
CA VAL A 210 -13.58 -2.53 19.19
C VAL A 210 -13.53 -1.30 20.10
N ASN A 211 -12.33 -0.94 20.56
CA ASN A 211 -12.11 0.23 21.42
C ASN A 211 -12.42 1.55 20.70
N THR A 212 -12.27 1.62 19.37
CA THR A 212 -12.72 2.78 18.57
C THR A 212 -14.20 2.75 18.19
N GLY A 213 -14.93 1.72 18.62
CA GLY A 213 -16.37 1.60 18.45
C GLY A 213 -16.83 0.87 17.18
N ASP A 214 -15.94 0.18 16.46
CA ASP A 214 -16.35 -0.60 15.28
C ASP A 214 -17.19 -1.82 15.71
N GLY A 215 -18.51 -1.72 15.50
CA GLY A 215 -19.46 -2.79 15.83
C GLY A 215 -19.27 -4.07 15.01
N ARG A 216 -18.62 -4.01 13.84
CA ARG A 216 -18.28 -5.18 13.03
C ARG A 216 -17.08 -5.92 13.64
N ALA A 217 -16.09 -5.19 14.16
CA ALA A 217 -14.98 -5.78 14.91
C ALA A 217 -15.46 -6.45 16.21
N ARG A 218 -16.46 -5.87 16.90
CA ARG A 218 -17.06 -6.50 18.08
C ARG A 218 -17.65 -7.88 17.78
N LYS A 219 -18.28 -8.04 16.62
CA LYS A 219 -18.78 -9.35 16.17
C LYS A 219 -17.65 -10.36 15.90
N LEU A 220 -16.48 -9.90 15.45
CA LEU A 220 -15.31 -10.78 15.29
C LEU A 220 -14.77 -11.20 16.65
N GLN A 221 -14.65 -10.28 17.60
CA GLN A 221 -14.19 -10.56 18.96
C GLN A 221 -15.07 -11.62 19.65
N GLN A 222 -16.40 -11.46 19.56
CA GLN A 222 -17.37 -12.42 20.13
C GLN A 222 -17.32 -13.82 19.53
N GLN A 223 -16.69 -14.01 18.36
CA GLN A 223 -16.51 -15.32 17.75
C GLN A 223 -15.27 -16.06 18.28
N ASP A 224 -14.41 -15.37 19.02
CA ASP A 224 -13.15 -15.88 19.56
C ASP A 224 -13.16 -16.13 21.08
N GLU A 225 -14.19 -15.62 21.75
CA GLU A 225 -14.55 -15.88 23.16
C GLU A 225 -15.45 -17.12 23.29
#